data_AF-A0A6P4F4S9-F1
#
_entry.id   AF-A0A6P4F4S9-F1
#
_cell.length_a   1.000
_cell.length_b   1.000
_cell.length_c   1.000
_cell.angle_alpha   90.00
_cell.angle_beta   90.00
_cell.angle_gamma   90.00
#
_symmetry.space_group_name_H-M   'P 1'
#
loop_
_entity.id
_entity.type
_entity.pdbx_description
1 polymer ?
#
loop_
_entity_poly.entity_id
_entity_poly.type
_entity_poly.pdbx_seq_one_letter_code
_entity_poly.pdbx_strand_id
1 'polypeptide(L)'
;MTLAFVFIARLSYREWLPPNPAIQDPDELENIWNVNNSTWLMVGSIMQQGCDILPRGPHMRILTGMWWFFALMMLSTYTANLAAFLTSNKWQSSIKSLQDLIEQDEVQFGSMRGDSTSLFFSESNDTDYQRAWTR
;
A
#
# COMPACT_ATOMS: atom_id res chain seq x y z
N MET A 1 -4.03 -8.95 18.47
CA MET A 1 -2.61 -9.17 18.84
C MET A 1 -2.19 -8.43 20.09
N THR A 2 -2.46 -7.13 20.22
CA THR A 2 -2.14 -6.33 21.42
C THR A 2 -2.66 -6.95 22.72
N LEU A 3 -3.93 -7.39 22.75
CA LEU A 3 -4.51 -8.04 23.93
C LEU A 3 -3.86 -9.40 24.25
N ALA A 4 -3.55 -10.20 23.22
CA ALA A 4 -2.84 -11.47 23.38
C ALA A 4 -1.41 -11.25 23.90
N PHE A 5 -0.75 -10.20 23.42
CA PHE A 5 0.57 -9.79 23.89
C PHE A 5 0.54 -9.36 25.35
N VAL A 6 -0.42 -8.52 25.76
CA VAL A 6 -0.61 -8.13 27.17
C VAL A 6 -0.93 -9.35 28.04
N PHE A 7 -1.78 -10.26 27.57
CA PHE A 7 -2.12 -11.48 28.30
C PHE A 7 -0.88 -12.37 28.55
N ILE A 8 -0.09 -12.63 27.51
CA ILE A 8 1.14 -13.44 27.63
C ILE A 8 2.20 -12.69 28.47
N ALA A 9 2.28 -11.36 28.36
CA ALA A 9 3.16 -10.55 29.19
C ALA A 9 2.80 -10.67 30.68
N ARG A 10 1.51 -10.72 31.02
CA ARG A 10 1.05 -10.87 32.41
C ARG A 10 1.32 -12.29 32.95
N LEU A 11 1.25 -13.31 32.10
CA LEU A 11 1.58 -14.70 32.47
C LEU A 11 3.09 -14.95 32.58
N SER A 12 3.92 -14.15 31.90
CA SER A 12 5.37 -14.36 31.89
C SER A 12 6.03 -13.73 33.11
N TYR A 13 6.44 -14.56 34.08
CA TYR A 13 7.17 -14.12 35.28
C TYR A 13 8.42 -13.27 34.96
N ARG A 14 9.07 -13.52 33.81
CA ARG A 14 10.30 -12.81 33.38
C ARG A 14 10.10 -11.36 32.95
N GLU A 15 8.85 -10.93 32.74
CA GLU A 15 8.53 -9.54 32.38
C GLU A 15 8.26 -8.66 33.61
N TRP A 16 8.13 -9.25 34.79
CA TRP A 16 7.95 -8.55 36.05
C TRP A 16 9.31 -8.04 36.54
N LEU A 17 9.43 -6.73 36.72
CA LEU A 17 10.69 -6.08 37.05
C LEU A 17 10.54 -5.16 38.26
N PRO A 18 11.60 -4.99 39.06
CA PRO A 18 11.62 -3.97 40.09
C PRO A 18 11.49 -2.58 39.45
N PRO A 19 10.72 -1.66 40.06
CA PRO A 19 10.62 -0.27 39.60
C PRO A 19 11.99 0.45 39.64
N ASN A 20 12.90 0.02 40.53
CA ASN A 20 14.28 0.48 40.57
C ASN A 20 15.27 -0.69 40.54
N PRO A 21 16.14 -0.80 39.51
CA PRO A 21 17.10 -1.90 39.38
C PRO A 21 18.20 -1.91 40.45
N ALA A 22 18.32 -0.85 41.27
CA ALA A 22 19.30 -0.76 42.35
C ALA A 22 18.84 -1.42 43.67
N ILE A 23 17.58 -1.85 43.77
CA ILE A 23 17.04 -2.52 44.96
C ILE A 23 17.18 -4.04 44.79
N GLN A 24 17.84 -4.70 45.73
CA GLN A 24 18.22 -6.11 45.63
C GLN A 24 17.04 -7.07 45.91
N ASP A 25 16.15 -6.69 46.82
CA ASP A 25 14.90 -7.38 47.14
C ASP A 25 13.73 -6.37 47.05
N PRO A 26 13.08 -6.26 45.89
CA PRO A 26 11.95 -5.35 45.70
C PRO A 26 10.67 -5.93 46.34
N ASP A 27 9.96 -5.11 47.12
CA ASP A 27 8.64 -5.47 47.66
C ASP A 27 7.55 -5.56 46.58
N GLU A 28 7.75 -4.85 45.46
CA GLU A 28 6.81 -4.77 44.35
C GLU A 28 7.50 -5.01 43.00
N LEU A 29 6.91 -5.87 42.17
CA LEU A 29 7.30 -6.02 40.78
C LEU A 29 6.23 -5.41 39.86
N GLU A 30 6.68 -4.65 38.87
CA GLU A 30 5.82 -4.02 37.89
C GLU A 30 5.98 -4.69 36.52
N ASN A 31 4.87 -4.75 35.79
CA ASN A 31 4.86 -5.18 34.40
C ASN A 31 4.67 -3.95 33.50
N ILE A 32 5.68 -3.66 32.68
CA ILE A 32 5.73 -2.49 31.79
C ILE A 32 4.72 -2.64 30.64
N TRP A 33 4.21 -3.85 30.36
CA TRP A 33 3.31 -4.13 29.25
C TRP A 33 1.85 -3.83 29.58
N ASN A 34 1.46 -2.59 29.32
CA ASN A 34 0.08 -2.14 29.23
C ASN A 34 -0.39 -2.08 27.77
N VAL A 35 -1.71 -2.00 27.54
CA VAL A 35 -2.29 -1.92 26.19
C VAL A 35 -1.67 -0.80 25.37
N ASN A 36 -1.41 0.36 25.97
CA ASN A 36 -0.77 1.49 25.30
C ASN A 36 0.66 1.14 24.85
N ASN A 37 1.49 0.60 25.74
CA ASN A 37 2.88 0.23 25.43
C ASN A 37 2.95 -0.89 24.40
N SER A 38 2.07 -1.88 24.48
CA SER A 38 1.97 -2.94 23.47
C SER A 38 1.47 -2.41 22.13
N THR A 39 0.58 -1.42 22.11
CA THR A 39 0.14 -0.77 20.87
C THR A 39 1.26 0.05 20.25
N TRP A 40 2.06 0.74 21.08
CA TRP A 40 3.24 1.48 20.62
C TRP A 40 4.26 0.56 19.92
N LEU A 41 4.58 -0.59 20.52
CA LEU A 41 5.42 -1.62 19.90
C LEU A 41 4.86 -2.07 18.54
N MET A 42 3.54 -2.27 18.45
CA MET A 42 2.89 -2.79 17.24
C MET A 42 2.91 -1.78 16.10
N VAL A 43 2.63 -0.51 16.41
CA VAL A 43 2.71 0.59 15.45
C VAL A 43 4.15 0.81 14.99
N GLY A 44 5.11 0.89 15.93
CA GLY A 44 6.53 1.05 15.62
C GLY A 44 7.10 -0.08 14.76
N SER A 45 6.58 -1.31 14.94
CA SER A 45 6.94 -2.47 14.12
C SER A 45 6.44 -2.36 12.68
N ILE A 46 5.22 -1.86 12.46
CA ILE A 46 4.68 -1.63 11.11
C ILE A 46 5.45 -0.51 10.40
N MET A 47 5.81 0.54 11.13
CA MET A 47 6.54 1.69 10.59
C MET A 47 8.04 1.45 10.42
N GLN A 48 8.57 0.26 10.74
CA GLN A 48 10.01 -0.07 10.75
C GLN A 48 10.88 0.85 11.62
N GLN A 49 10.29 1.58 12.57
CA GLN A 49 11.03 2.50 13.45
C GLN A 49 11.63 1.79 14.68
N GLY A 50 11.11 0.60 15.02
CA GLY A 50 11.48 -0.10 16.25
C GLY A 50 10.83 0.53 17.48
N CYS A 51 11.28 0.12 18.67
CA CYS A 51 10.80 0.64 19.95
C CYS A 51 11.88 0.49 21.02
N ASP A 52 11.88 1.36 22.02
CA ASP A 52 12.83 1.30 23.14
C ASP A 52 12.50 0.18 24.14
N ILE A 53 11.24 -0.24 24.18
CA ILE A 53 10.73 -1.29 25.07
C ILE A 53 10.77 -2.65 24.37
N LEU A 54 11.70 -3.52 24.78
CA LEU A 54 11.84 -4.86 24.21
C LEU A 54 11.40 -5.97 25.19
N PRO A 55 10.70 -7.00 24.68
CA PRO A 55 10.34 -8.16 25.49
C PRO A 55 11.55 -9.01 25.86
N ARG A 56 11.56 -9.49 27.10
CA ARG A 56 12.67 -10.27 27.68
C ARG A 56 12.41 -11.76 27.67
N GLY A 57 11.18 -12.17 27.96
CA GLY A 57 10.76 -13.57 28.02
C GLY A 57 10.87 -14.27 26.66
N PRO A 58 11.26 -15.56 26.61
CA PRO A 58 11.40 -16.30 25.36
C PRO A 58 10.08 -16.37 24.58
N HIS A 59 8.96 -16.54 25.28
CA HIS A 59 7.62 -16.59 24.67
C HIS A 59 7.24 -15.26 24.01
N MET A 60 7.56 -14.15 24.67
CA MET A 60 7.29 -12.80 24.17
C MET A 60 8.14 -12.47 22.95
N ARG A 61 9.40 -12.94 22.92
CA ARG A 61 10.29 -12.79 21.76
C ARG A 61 9.79 -13.57 20.54
N ILE A 62 9.30 -14.79 20.73
CA ILE A 62 8.72 -15.58 19.63
C ILE A 62 7.48 -14.88 19.07
N LEU A 63 6.59 -14.39 19.93
CA LEU A 63 5.39 -13.66 19.52
C LEU A 63 5.74 -12.38 18.75
N THR A 64 6.75 -11.64 19.22
CA THR A 64 7.25 -10.42 18.56
C THR A 64 7.89 -10.74 17.21
N GLY A 65 8.68 -11.82 17.12
CA GLY A 65 9.28 -12.27 15.86
C GLY A 65 8.23 -12.65 14.83
N MET A 66 7.18 -13.37 15.24
CA MET A 66 6.04 -13.68 14.37
C MET A 66 5.33 -12.40 13.89
N TRP A 67 5.16 -11.43 14.77
CA TRP A 67 4.59 -10.12 14.43
C TRP A 67 5.46 -9.34 13.44
N TRP A 68 6.78 -9.32 13.64
CA TRP A 68 7.71 -8.68 12.71
C TRP A 68 7.67 -9.32 11.33
N PHE A 69 7.60 -10.65 11.26
CA PHE A 69 7.45 -11.33 9.98
C PHE A 69 6.16 -10.92 9.26
N PHE A 70 5.04 -10.85 9.99
CA PHE A 70 3.77 -10.37 9.45
C PHE A 70 3.85 -8.90 8.98
N ALA A 71 4.45 -8.01 9.77
CA ALA A 71 4.61 -6.60 9.43
C ALA A 71 5.46 -6.41 8.16
N LEU A 72 6.55 -7.18 8.03
CA LEU A 72 7.41 -7.17 6.84
C LEU A 72 6.66 -7.64 5.59
N MET A 73 5.86 -8.71 5.69
CA MET A 73 5.04 -9.19 4.57
C MET A 73 4.01 -8.15 4.14
N MET A 74 3.29 -7.56 5.10
CA MET A 74 2.30 -6.50 4.83
C MET A 74 2.95 -5.30 4.12
N LEU A 75 4.07 -4.81 4.63
CA LEU A 75 4.75 -3.67 4.02
C LEU A 75 5.30 -4.01 2.63
N SER A 76 5.82 -5.22 2.44
CA SER A 76 6.34 -5.67 1.14
C SER A 76 5.23 -5.70 0.10
N THR A 77 4.04 -6.22 0.44
CA THR A 77 2.87 -6.20 -0.45
C THR A 77 2.41 -4.77 -0.74
N TYR A 78 2.36 -3.90 0.28
CA TYR A 78 1.99 -2.49 0.08
C TYR A 78 2.98 -1.77 -0.84
N THR A 79 4.27 -1.96 -0.60
CA THR A 79 5.35 -1.38 -1.41
C THR A 79 5.31 -1.89 -2.85
N ALA A 80 5.03 -3.19 -3.04
CA ALA A 80 4.88 -3.78 -4.37
C ALA A 80 3.67 -3.20 -5.12
N ASN A 81 2.52 -3.08 -4.45
CA ASN A 81 1.32 -2.49 -5.05
C ASN A 81 1.53 -1.01 -5.38
N LEU A 82 2.19 -0.27 -4.50
CA LEU A 82 2.55 1.13 -4.74
C LEU A 82 3.52 1.26 -5.92
N ALA A 83 4.56 0.43 -6.00
CA ALA A 83 5.50 0.42 -7.12
C ALA A 83 4.81 0.05 -8.44
N ALA A 84 3.91 -0.94 -8.43
CA ALA A 84 3.10 -1.30 -9.58
C ALA A 84 2.22 -0.12 -10.04
N PHE A 85 1.64 0.63 -9.10
CA PHE A 85 0.88 1.84 -9.43
C PHE A 85 1.78 2.94 -10.02
N LEU A 86 2.92 3.23 -9.39
CA LEU A 86 3.85 4.29 -9.83
C LEU A 86 4.49 4.00 -11.20
N THR A 87 4.75 2.72 -11.49
CA THR A 87 5.29 2.28 -12.79
C THR A 87 4.21 2.05 -13.83
N SER A 88 2.94 1.98 -13.43
CA SER A 88 1.80 1.95 -14.35
C SER A 88 1.62 3.33 -14.97
N ASN A 89 2.47 3.64 -15.93
CA ASN A 89 2.20 4.66 -16.91
C ASN A 89 1.08 4.15 -17.82
N LYS A 90 -0.17 4.37 -17.41
CA LYS A 90 -1.33 4.20 -18.30
C LYS A 90 -1.34 5.34 -19.32
N TRP A 91 -0.34 5.39 -20.20
CA TRP A 91 -0.51 6.02 -21.52
C TRP A 91 -1.35 5.06 -22.37
N GLN A 92 -2.61 4.83 -21.96
CA GLN A 92 -3.57 4.29 -22.89
C GLN A 92 -3.88 5.43 -23.87
N SER A 93 -3.26 5.39 -25.05
CA SER A 93 -3.72 6.22 -26.16
C SER A 93 -5.21 5.91 -26.33
N SER A 94 -6.07 6.87 -25.98
CA SER A 94 -7.52 6.74 -26.08
C SER A 94 -7.98 6.51 -27.52
N ILE A 95 -7.11 6.87 -28.48
CA ILE A 95 -7.34 6.79 -29.90
C ILE A 95 -6.32 5.79 -30.46
N LYS A 96 -6.77 4.63 -30.92
CA LYS A 96 -5.92 3.66 -31.63
C LYS A 96 -6.31 3.55 -33.10
N SER A 97 -7.56 3.86 -33.42
CA SER A 97 -8.12 3.77 -34.76
C SER A 97 -8.98 4.99 -35.10
N LEU A 98 -9.26 5.16 -36.39
CA LEU A 98 -10.22 6.16 -36.85
C LEU A 98 -11.62 5.87 -36.28
N GLN A 99 -11.97 4.60 -36.06
CA GLN A 99 -13.26 4.23 -35.50
C GLN A 99 -13.42 4.73 -34.06
N ASP A 100 -12.38 4.61 -33.23
CA ASP A 100 -12.36 5.19 -31.87
C ASP A 100 -12.56 6.73 -31.91
N LEU A 101 -12.05 7.37 -32.97
CA LEU A 101 -12.14 8.82 -33.19
C LEU A 101 -13.56 9.25 -33.64
N ILE A 102 -14.23 8.42 -34.44
CA ILE A 102 -15.61 8.64 -34.91
C ILE A 102 -16.62 8.28 -33.80
N GLU A 103 -16.30 7.38 -32.88
CA GLU A 103 -17.21 7.01 -31.79
C GLU A 103 -17.23 8.04 -30.66
N GLN A 104 -16.10 8.67 -30.36
CA GLN A 104 -16.04 9.75 -29.35
C GLN A 104 -16.47 11.11 -29.93
N ASP A 105 -16.97 11.99 -29.06
CA ASP A 105 -17.25 13.41 -29.39
C ASP A 105 -16.32 14.39 -28.65
N GLU A 106 -15.33 13.89 -27.90
CA GLU A 106 -14.46 14.71 -27.04
C GLU A 106 -13.32 15.40 -27.82
N VAL A 107 -12.80 14.75 -28.87
CA VAL A 107 -11.66 15.24 -29.66
C VAL A 107 -12.11 15.57 -31.09
N GLN A 108 -11.97 16.83 -31.48
CA GLN A 108 -12.24 17.26 -32.85
C GLN A 108 -11.11 16.83 -33.78
N PHE A 109 -11.50 16.35 -34.96
CA PHE A 109 -10.58 15.93 -36.01
C PHE A 109 -10.99 16.54 -37.35
N GLY A 110 -10.03 16.68 -38.27
CA GLY A 110 -10.26 17.28 -39.57
C GLY A 110 -9.03 17.21 -40.46
N SER A 111 -9.21 17.55 -41.73
CA SER A 111 -8.15 17.62 -42.73
C SER A 111 -8.04 19.04 -43.32
N MET A 112 -6.92 19.36 -43.97
CA MET A 112 -6.79 20.62 -44.68
C MET A 112 -7.78 20.69 -45.85
N ARG A 113 -8.47 21.82 -45.96
CA ARG A 113 -9.48 22.06 -47.00
C ARG A 113 -8.83 22.07 -48.39
N GLY A 114 -9.29 21.17 -49.27
CA GLY A 114 -8.83 21.09 -50.66
C GLY A 114 -7.60 20.21 -50.87
N ASP A 115 -7.12 19.53 -49.83
CA ASP A 115 -6.05 18.55 -49.97
C ASP A 115 -6.59 17.19 -50.45
N SER A 116 -5.71 16.40 -51.05
CA SER A 116 -5.92 15.00 -51.46
C SER A 116 -6.58 14.15 -50.37
N THR A 117 -6.20 14.35 -49.11
CA THR A 117 -6.78 13.62 -47.97
C THR A 117 -8.26 13.98 -47.74
N SER A 118 -8.65 15.25 -47.96
CA SER A 118 -10.06 15.68 -47.84
C SER A 118 -10.94 15.11 -48.96
N LEU A 119 -10.39 15.04 -50.18
CA LEU A 119 -11.05 14.40 -51.32
C LEU A 119 -11.20 12.90 -51.09
N PHE A 120 -10.17 12.23 -50.56
CA PHE A 120 -10.21 10.82 -50.23
C PHE A 120 -11.35 10.46 -49.25
N PHE A 121 -11.54 11.24 -48.17
CA PHE A 121 -12.66 11.00 -47.25
C PHE A 121 -14.04 11.21 -47.89
N SER A 122 -14.13 12.13 -48.86
CA SER A 122 -15.39 12.42 -49.58
C SER A 122 -15.74 11.40 -50.68
N GLU A 123 -14.74 10.85 -51.37
CA GLU A 123 -14.91 9.89 -52.48
C GLU A 123 -14.80 8.43 -52.04
N SER A 124 -14.36 8.18 -50.80
CA SER A 124 -14.26 6.85 -50.23
C SER A 124 -15.61 6.12 -50.21
N ASN A 125 -15.58 4.83 -50.52
CA ASN A 125 -16.74 3.92 -50.44
C ASN A 125 -16.83 3.19 -49.09
N ASP A 126 -15.91 3.45 -48.16
CA ASP A 126 -15.95 2.85 -46.83
C ASP A 126 -16.88 3.64 -45.89
N THR A 127 -17.68 2.92 -45.13
CA THR A 127 -18.67 3.49 -44.21
C THR A 127 -18.04 4.30 -43.09
N ASP A 128 -16.86 3.91 -42.60
CA ASP A 128 -16.18 4.64 -41.52
C ASP A 128 -15.60 5.98 -42.02
N TYR A 129 -15.03 6.00 -43.23
CA TYR A 129 -14.51 7.22 -43.84
C TYR A 129 -15.61 8.22 -44.20
N GLN A 130 -16.76 7.74 -44.68
CA GLN A 130 -17.92 8.60 -44.94
C GLN A 130 -18.52 9.19 -43.66
N ARG A 131 -18.56 8.40 -42.57
CA ARG A 131 -18.98 8.88 -41.24
C ARG A 131 -18.02 9.93 -40.69
N ALA A 132 -16.71 9.75 -40.90
CA ALA A 132 -15.71 10.75 -40.53
C ALA A 132 -15.86 12.07 -41.31
N TRP A 133 -16.31 12.04 -42.57
CA TRP A 133 -16.54 13.24 -43.39
C TRP A 133 -17.84 13.99 -43.04
N THR A 134 -18.86 13.25 -42.59
CA THR A 134 -20.21 13.82 -42.34
C THR A 134 -20.30 14.54 -40.99
N ARG A 135 -19.32 14.32 -40.10
CA ARG A 135 -19.18 15.03 -38.83
C ARG A 135 -18.44 16.34 -39.00
#